data_AF-A0A839BNP3-F1
#
_entry.id   AF-A0A839BNP3-F1
#
_cell.length_a   1.000
_cell.length_b   1.000
_cell.length_c   1.000
_cell.angle_alpha   90.00
_cell.angle_beta   90.00
_cell.angle_gamma   90.00
#
_symmetry.space_group_name_H-M   'P 1'
#
loop_
_entity.id
_entity.type
_entity.pdbx_description
1 polymer ?
#
loop_
_entity_poly.entity_id
_entity_poly.type
_entity_poly.pdbx_seq_one_letter_code
_entity_poly.pdbx_strand_id
1 'polypeptide(L)' 'MKINFTTETYEALINRANKEDKPAAALVSELITAILSKEENNEDNKTRKAIPGD' A
#
# COMPACT_ATOMS: atom_id res chain seq x y z
N MET A 1 -12.95 -2.94 -7.70
CA MET A 1 -12.08 -1.83 -8.20
C MET A 1 -11.58 -2.22 -9.58
N LYS A 2 -11.60 -1.31 -10.57
CA LYS A 2 -11.01 -1.57 -11.90
C LYS A 2 -9.80 -0.66 -12.08
N ILE A 3 -8.61 -1.24 -12.01
CA ILE A 3 -7.33 -0.54 -12.19
C ILE A 3 -6.69 -1.07 -13.46
N ASN A 4 -6.30 -0.16 -14.34
CA ASN A 4 -5.58 -0.51 -15.56
C ASN A 4 -4.09 -0.29 -15.28
N PHE A 5 -3.32 -1.38 -15.26
CA PHE A 5 -1.87 -1.33 -15.16
C PHE A 5 -1.24 -1.29 -16.55
N THR A 6 -0.03 -0.73 -16.66
CA THR A 6 0.80 -0.96 -17.83
C THR A 6 1.17 -2.43 -17.92
N THR A 7 1.48 -2.92 -19.12
CA THR A 7 1.86 -4.33 -19.34
C THR A 7 3.01 -4.76 -18.42
N GLU A 8 4.06 -3.93 -18.32
CA GLU A 8 5.21 -4.20 -17.46
C GLU A 8 4.82 -4.35 -15.98
N THR A 9 3.96 -3.46 -15.47
CA THR A 9 3.49 -3.55 -14.08
C THR A 9 2.60 -4.77 -13.88
N TYR A 10 1.74 -5.10 -14.85
CA TYR A 10 0.91 -6.29 -14.79
C TYR A 10 1.75 -7.58 -14.72
N GLU A 11 2.78 -7.71 -15.56
CA GLU A 11 3.68 -8.86 -15.54
C GLU A 11 4.44 -8.97 -14.22
N ALA A 12 4.94 -7.84 -13.69
CA ALA A 12 5.59 -7.83 -12.39
C ALA A 12 4.66 -8.30 -11.25
N LEU A 13 3.39 -7.86 -11.27
CA LEU A 13 2.37 -8.27 -10.31
C LEU A 13 2.05 -9.77 -10.42
N ILE A 14 1.89 -10.29 -11.65
CA ILE A 14 1.63 -11.72 -11.88
C ILE A 14 2.81 -12.57 -11.43
N ASN A 15 4.03 -12.20 -11.79
CA ASN A 15 5.25 -12.92 -11.39
C ASN A 15 5.41 -12.98 -9.87
N ARG A 16 5.10 -11.88 -9.19
CA ARG A 16 5.14 -11.82 -7.73
C ARG A 16 4.03 -12.66 -7.10
N ALA A 17 2.82 -12.58 -7.62
CA ALA A 17 1.68 -13.38 -7.14
C ALA A 17 1.95 -14.88 -7.26
N ASN A 18 2.53 -15.32 -8.37
CA ASN A 18 2.94 -16.71 -8.58
C ASN A 18 4.05 -17.15 -7.60
N LYS A 19 5.02 -16.27 -7.29
CA LYS A 19 6.07 -16.56 -6.29
C LYS A 19 5.51 -16.71 -4.87
N GLU A 20 4.46 -15.96 -4.56
CA GLU A 20 3.79 -15.98 -3.26
C GLU A 20 2.61 -16.98 -3.20
N ASP A 21 2.43 -17.81 -4.23
CA ASP A 21 1.33 -18.78 -4.39
C ASP A 21 -0.05 -18.19 -4.09
N LYS A 22 -0.31 -16.98 -4.59
CA LYS A 22 -1.55 -16.25 -4.33
C LYS A 22 -2.18 -15.69 -5.61
N PRO A 23 -3.50 -15.46 -5.61
CA PRO A 23 -4.15 -14.78 -6.73
C PRO A 23 -3.63 -13.35 -6.89
N ALA A 24 -3.34 -12.94 -8.12
CA ALA A 24 -2.84 -11.59 -8.40
C ALA A 24 -3.79 -10.47 -7.91
N ALA A 25 -5.10 -10.69 -7.98
CA ALA A 25 -6.09 -9.76 -7.44
C ALA A 25 -5.99 -9.59 -5.91
N ALA A 26 -5.65 -10.67 -5.19
CA ALA A 26 -5.43 -10.63 -3.74
C ALA A 26 -4.17 -9.82 -3.41
N LEU A 27 -3.06 -10.10 -4.10
CA LEU A 27 -1.81 -9.34 -3.96
C LEU A 27 -2.03 -7.83 -4.21
N VAL A 28 -2.74 -7.47 -5.29
CA VAL A 28 -3.04 -6.06 -5.60
C VAL A 28 -3.86 -5.41 -4.48
N SER A 29 -4.86 -6.11 -3.95
CA SER A 29 -5.68 -5.61 -2.84
C SER A 29 -4.84 -5.38 -1.59
N GLU A 30 -3.98 -6.35 -1.22
CA GLU A 30 -3.05 -6.24 -0.09
C GLU A 30 -2.11 -5.04 -0.24
N LEU A 31 -1.53 -4.84 -1.42
CA LEU A 31 -0.62 -3.72 -1.69
C LEU A 31 -1.31 -2.37 -1.57
N ILE A 32 -2.52 -2.24 -2.12
CA ILE A 32 -3.31 -1.00 -2.03
C ILE A 32 -3.68 -0.72 -0.57
N THR A 33 -4.17 -1.73 0.15
CA THR A 33 -4.49 -1.59 1.58
C THR A 33 -3.27 -1.20 2.39
N ALA A 34 -2.11 -1.82 2.16
CA ALA A 34 -0.87 -1.48 2.87
C ALA A 34 -0.38 -0.04 2.62
N ILE A 35 -0.64 0.51 1.42
CA ILE A 35 -0.34 1.92 1.12
C ILE A 35 -1.33 2.83 1.84
N LEU A 36 -2.63 2.58 1.71
CA LEU A 36 -3.67 3.40 2.34
C LEU A 36 -3.57 3.41 3.88
N SER A 37 -3.28 2.26 4.50
CA SER A 37 -3.07 2.16 5.95
C SER A 37 -1.81 2.88 6.42
N LYS A 38 -0.82 3.12 5.54
CA LYS A 38 0.33 3.97 5.87
C LYS A 38 -0.01 5.46 5.81
N GLU A 39 -0.94 5.86 4.95
CA GLU A 39 -1.39 7.26 4.86
C GLU A 39 -2.31 7.65 6.03
N GLU A 40 -3.08 6.72 6.60
CA GLU A 40 -3.94 6.95 7.77
C GLU A 40 -3.15 7.41 9.02
N ASN A 41 -1.86 7.05 9.13
CA ASN A 41 -0.99 7.45 10.23
C ASN A 41 -0.33 8.85 10.05
N ASN A 42 -0.66 9.59 9.00
CA ASN A 42 -0.04 10.90 8.76
C ASN A 42 -0.60 12.02 9.67
N GLU A 43 -1.64 11.74 10.47
CA GLU A 43 -2.21 12.67 11.47
C GLU A 43 -1.47 12.60 12.83
N ASP A 44 -0.64 11.58 13.09
CA ASP A 44 0.06 11.40 14.38
C ASP A 44 1.44 12.09 14.48
N ASN A 45 1.92 12.70 13.38
CA ASN A 45 3.18 13.46 13.33
C ASN A 45 2.98 14.99 13.22
N LYS A 46 1.83 15.52 13.65
CA LYS A 46 1.68 16.97 13.86
C LYS A 46 1.45 17.39 15.30
N THR A 47 1.26 16.45 16.23
CA THR A 47 1.00 16.78 17.65
C THR A 47 2.21 16.55 18.57
N ARG A 48 3.30 15.91 18.10
CA ARG A 48 4.55 15.73 18.87
C ARG A 48 5.56 16.89 18.77
N LYS A 49 5.07 18.08 18.44
CA LYS A 49 5.73 19.36 18.72
C LYS A 49 4.79 20.32 19.45
N ALA A 50 3.92 19.81 20.32
CA ALA A 50 3.39 20.63 21.40
C ALA A 50 4.52 20.81 22.42
N ILE A 51 5.09 22.01 22.42
CA ILE A 51 6.11 22.50 23.36
C ILE A 51 5.58 22.32 24.78
N PRO A 52 6.30 21.65 25.72
CA PRO A 52 5.98 21.78 27.12
C PRO A 52 6.44 23.18 27.55
N GLY A 53 5.47 24.04 27.82
CA GLY A 53 5.69 25.25 28.60
C GLY A 53 5.72 24.87 30.07
N ASP A 54 6.84 25.18 30.72
CA ASP A 54 7.01 25.44 32.15
C ASP A 54 8.00 26.61 32.29
#